data_AF-A0A960GHN4-F1
#
_entry.id   AF-A0A960GHN4-F1
#
_cell.length_a   1.000
_cell.length_b   1.000
_cell.length_c   1.000
_cell.angle_alpha   90.00
_cell.angle_beta   90.00
_cell.angle_gamma   90.00
#
_symmetry.space_group_name_H-M   'P 1'
#
loop_
_entity.id
_entity.type
_entity.pdbx_description
1 polymer ?
#
loop_
_entity_poly.entity_id
_entity_poly.type
_entity_poly.pdbx_seq_one_letter_code
_entity_poly.pdbx_strand_id
1 'polypeptide(L)'
;MAFDAEVELATVVSDVETYEQVPPVDLVLLSYLQIPDNHQRRLLKRVTRWLNPGGLVLVVAHDKSNTVGGPPDPSVCYSVEQTVAALEGLRIEVAEVAQRETPAGIALDTVVLALKD
;
A
#
# COMPACT_ATOMS: atom_id res chain seq x y z
N MET A 1 14.20 -13.58 11.26
CA MET A 1 12.77 -13.60 11.66
C MET A 1 12.57 -12.58 12.78
N ALA A 2 11.35 -12.14 13.09
CA ALA A 2 11.14 -11.12 14.14
C ALA A 2 11.76 -11.50 15.50
N PHE A 3 11.77 -12.79 15.84
CA PHE A 3 12.45 -13.31 17.02
C PHE A 3 13.97 -13.03 17.00
N ASP A 4 14.61 -13.12 15.84
CA ASP A 4 16.04 -12.82 15.66
C ASP A 4 16.33 -11.30 15.66
N ALA A 5 15.30 -10.49 15.44
CA ALA A 5 15.40 -9.04 15.40
C ALA A 5 15.05 -8.37 16.74
N GLU A 6 14.74 -9.16 17.78
CA GLU A 6 14.32 -8.67 19.11
C GLU A 6 13.16 -7.67 19.05
N VAL A 7 12.25 -7.85 18.08
CA VAL A 7 11.04 -7.02 17.93
C VAL A 7 9.80 -7.77 18.40
N GLU A 8 8.89 -7.03 19.02
CA GLU A 8 7.57 -7.55 19.35
C GLU A 8 6.67 -7.56 18.10
N LEU A 9 5.93 -8.66 17.90
CA LEU A 9 4.92 -8.76 16.86
C LEU A 9 3.56 -9.09 17.44
N ALA A 10 2.57 -8.28 17.08
CA ALA A 10 1.16 -8.64 17.19
C ALA A 10 0.66 -9.02 15.78
N THR A 11 0.12 -10.23 15.64
CA THR A 11 -0.47 -10.69 14.37
C THR A 11 -1.95 -10.95 14.56
N VAL A 12 -2.73 -10.65 13.53
CA VAL A 12 -4.19 -10.84 13.51
C VAL A 12 -4.59 -11.44 12.18
N VAL A 13 -5.47 -12.44 12.22
CA VAL A 13 -6.16 -12.95 11.04
C VAL A 13 -7.48 -12.20 10.93
N SER A 14 -7.62 -11.37 9.90
CA SER A 14 -8.83 -10.58 9.65
C SER A 14 -9.04 -10.34 8.16
N ASP A 15 -10.26 -9.95 7.81
CA ASP A 15 -10.61 -9.45 6.47
C ASP A 15 -10.23 -7.97 6.39
N VAL A 16 -9.32 -7.63 5.46
CA VAL A 16 -8.85 -6.25 5.28
C VAL A 16 -9.98 -5.28 4.94
N GLU A 17 -11.08 -5.74 4.35
CA GLU A 17 -12.22 -4.88 4.02
C GLU A 17 -13.00 -4.40 5.24
N THR A 18 -12.95 -5.17 6.34
CA THR A 18 -13.69 -4.89 7.57
C THR A 18 -12.78 -4.60 8.76
N TYR A 19 -11.48 -4.88 8.63
CA TYR A 19 -10.46 -4.54 9.63
C TYR A 19 -10.46 -3.04 9.92
N GLU A 20 -10.24 -2.69 11.19
CA GLU A 20 -10.02 -1.32 11.65
C GLU A 20 -8.81 -1.31 12.59
N GLN A 21 -7.88 -0.38 12.37
CA GLN A 21 -6.72 -0.21 13.22
C GLN A 21 -7.05 0.74 14.38
N VAL A 22 -7.06 0.21 15.60
CA VAL A 22 -7.22 0.97 16.85
C VAL A 22 -6.24 0.43 17.89
N PRO A 23 -5.40 1.28 18.52
CA PRO A 23 -5.24 2.72 18.28
C PRO A 23 -4.58 3.01 16.91
N PRO A 24 -4.63 4.27 16.44
CA PRO A 24 -3.87 4.69 15.27
C PRO A 24 -2.35 4.49 15.45
N VAL A 25 -1.65 4.38 14.33
CA VAL A 25 -0.23 4.04 14.25
C VAL A 25 0.54 5.11 13.49
N ASP A 26 1.86 5.11 13.63
CA ASP A 26 2.75 6.07 12.96
C ASP A 26 3.08 5.66 11.51
N LEU A 27 2.88 4.40 11.16
CA LEU A 27 3.11 3.88 9.81
C LEU A 27 2.08 2.79 9.45
N VAL A 28 1.47 2.93 8.27
CA VAL A 28 0.73 1.86 7.59
C VAL A 28 1.48 1.48 6.32
N LEU A 29 1.84 0.20 6.19
CA LEU A 29 2.42 -0.38 4.98
C LEU A 29 1.40 -1.27 4.28
N LEU A 30 1.08 -0.94 3.03
CA LEU A 30 0.34 -1.81 2.13
C LEU A 30 1.31 -2.30 1.05
N SER A 31 1.78 -3.55 1.19
CA SER A 31 2.78 -4.14 0.30
C SER A 31 2.20 -5.33 -0.46
N TYR A 32 2.14 -5.21 -1.79
CA TYR A 32 1.67 -6.22 -2.74
C TYR A 32 0.29 -6.82 -2.38
N LEU A 33 -0.59 -6.00 -1.82
CA LEU A 33 -1.97 -6.37 -1.50
C LEU A 33 -2.80 -6.46 -2.79
N GLN A 34 -3.28 -7.65 -3.14
CA GLN A 34 -3.97 -7.90 -4.41
C GLN A 34 -5.47 -8.06 -4.17
N ILE A 35 -6.19 -6.93 -4.17
CA ILE A 35 -7.65 -6.89 -4.01
C ILE A 35 -8.27 -6.05 -5.13
N PRO A 36 -9.57 -6.24 -5.47
CA PRO A 36 -10.21 -5.50 -6.55
C PRO A 36 -10.17 -3.97 -6.35
N ASP A 37 -10.04 -3.22 -7.44
CA ASP A 37 -9.93 -1.74 -7.45
C ASP A 37 -10.90 -0.99 -6.53
N ASN A 38 -12.16 -1.41 -6.48
CA ASN A 38 -13.17 -0.79 -5.62
C ASN A 38 -12.86 -1.02 -4.12
N HIS A 39 -12.23 -2.15 -3.76
CA HIS A 39 -11.86 -2.51 -2.40
C HIS A 39 -10.59 -1.75 -2.00
N GLN A 40 -9.62 -1.64 -2.92
CA GLN A 40 -8.42 -0.81 -2.74
C GLN A 40 -8.80 0.64 -2.40
N ARG A 41 -9.69 1.25 -3.19
CA ARG A 41 -10.15 2.64 -2.97
C ARG A 41 -10.83 2.82 -1.61
N ARG A 42 -11.66 1.86 -1.18
CA ARG A 42 -12.30 1.92 0.14
C ARG A 42 -11.28 1.76 1.28
N LEU A 43 -10.33 0.84 1.12
CA LEU A 43 -9.25 0.63 2.09
C LEU A 43 -8.39 1.88 2.25
N LEU A 44 -7.87 2.44 1.16
CA LEU A 44 -6.98 3.61 1.18
C LEU A 44 -7.64 4.82 1.86
N LYS A 45 -8.93 5.06 1.61
CA LYS A 45 -9.69 6.12 2.31
C LYS A 45 -9.78 5.92 3.83
N ARG A 46 -9.80 4.67 4.29
CA ARG A 46 -9.84 4.34 5.73
C ARG A 46 -8.47 4.46 6.38
N VAL A 47 -7.39 4.17 5.66
CA VAL A 47 -6.02 4.27 6.16
C VAL A 47 -5.71 5.65 6.75
N THR A 48 -6.24 6.73 6.19
CA THR A 48 -6.11 8.09 6.76
C THR A 48 -6.55 8.19 8.22
N ARG A 49 -7.51 7.37 8.66
CA ARG A 49 -8.00 7.32 10.05
C ARG A 49 -7.14 6.45 10.95
N TRP A 50 -6.37 5.52 10.37
CA TRP A 50 -5.46 4.63 11.08
C TRP A 50 -4.13 5.30 11.39
N LEU A 51 -3.86 6.50 10.87
CA LEU A 51 -2.64 7.25 11.11
C LEU A 51 -2.77 8.23 12.28
N ASN A 52 -1.75 8.29 13.14
CA ASN A 52 -1.53 9.43 14.03
C ASN A 52 -1.25 10.71 13.21
N PRO A 53 -1.48 11.92 13.76
CA PRO A 53 -0.88 13.14 13.21
C PRO A 53 0.65 12.97 13.12
N GLY A 54 1.23 13.33 11.98
CA GLY A 54 2.64 13.04 11.64
C GLY A 54 2.90 11.62 11.16
N GLY A 55 1.87 10.76 11.05
CA GLY A 55 1.99 9.38 10.59
C GLY A 55 2.02 9.24 9.06
N LEU A 56 2.58 8.12 8.58
CA LEU A 56 2.82 7.85 7.16
C LEU A 56 2.01 6.64 6.65
N VAL A 57 1.58 6.70 5.39
CA VAL A 57 1.18 5.51 4.64
C VAL A 57 2.15 5.30 3.47
N LEU A 58 2.66 4.07 3.35
CA LEU A 58 3.44 3.63 2.20
C LEU A 58 2.67 2.52 1.47
N VAL A 59 2.39 2.76 0.19
CA VAL A 59 1.81 1.79 -0.73
C VAL A 59 2.88 1.35 -1.71
N VAL A 60 3.14 0.05 -1.79
CA VAL A 60 3.98 -0.59 -2.79
C VAL A 60 3.17 -1.72 -3.41
N ALA A 61 2.87 -1.65 -4.70
CA ALA A 61 2.06 -2.64 -5.37
C ALA A 61 2.48 -2.79 -6.83
N HIS A 62 2.07 -3.88 -7.48
CA HIS A 62 2.27 -4.02 -8.92
C HIS A 62 1.54 -2.89 -9.65
N ASP A 63 2.26 -2.19 -10.53
CA ASP A 63 1.64 -1.17 -11.36
C ASP A 63 0.74 -1.83 -12.41
N LYS A 64 -0.40 -1.21 -12.73
CA LYS A 64 -1.33 -1.68 -13.76
C LYS A 64 -0.71 -1.77 -15.15
N SER A 65 0.34 -0.98 -15.41
CA SER A 65 1.10 -1.04 -16.66
C SER A 65 2.18 -2.13 -16.67
N ASN A 66 2.40 -2.83 -15.54
CA ASN A 66 3.39 -3.87 -15.45
C ASN A 66 3.01 -5.07 -16.34
N THR A 67 3.93 -5.48 -17.19
CA THR A 67 3.80 -6.67 -18.04
C THR A 67 4.80 -7.77 -17.66
N VAL A 68 5.68 -7.51 -16.69
CA VAL A 68 6.75 -8.42 -16.25
C VAL A 68 6.46 -8.94 -14.84
N GLY A 69 5.97 -10.18 -14.77
CA GLY A 69 5.61 -10.83 -13.50
C GLY A 69 4.41 -10.18 -12.79
N GLY A 70 4.09 -10.67 -11.59
CA GLY A 70 2.94 -10.21 -10.80
C GLY A 70 1.60 -10.85 -11.21
N PRO A 71 0.48 -10.34 -10.68
CA PRO A 71 -0.86 -10.84 -10.99
C PRO A 71 -1.20 -10.71 -12.47
N PRO A 72 -1.82 -11.74 -13.09
CA PRO A 72 -2.24 -11.68 -14.48
C PRO A 72 -3.47 -10.77 -14.70
N ASP A 73 -4.25 -10.52 -13.65
CA ASP A 73 -5.42 -9.66 -13.69
C ASP A 73 -5.05 -8.22 -13.28
N PRO A 74 -5.10 -7.23 -14.19
CA PRO A 74 -4.79 -5.84 -13.86
C PRO A 74 -5.82 -5.20 -12.90
N SER A 75 -6.99 -5.82 -12.68
CA SER A 75 -8.01 -5.32 -11.77
C SER A 75 -7.65 -5.44 -10.28
N VAL A 76 -6.56 -6.18 -9.97
CA VAL A 76 -5.99 -6.29 -8.62
C VAL A 76 -4.64 -5.57 -8.48
N CYS A 77 -4.16 -4.96 -9.56
CA CYS A 77 -2.98 -4.09 -9.58
C CYS A 77 -3.37 -2.63 -9.30
N TYR A 78 -2.39 -1.80 -8.97
CA TYR A 78 -2.57 -0.42 -8.56
C TYR A 78 -2.09 0.54 -9.65
N SER A 79 -2.53 1.80 -9.59
CA SER A 79 -1.87 2.89 -10.31
C SER A 79 -1.59 4.05 -9.37
N VAL A 80 -0.57 4.84 -9.69
CA VAL A 80 -0.24 6.06 -8.95
C VAL A 80 -1.46 6.98 -8.86
N GLU A 81 -2.12 7.24 -9.98
CA GLU A 81 -3.29 8.14 -10.06
C GLU A 81 -4.43 7.70 -9.13
N GLN A 82 -4.82 6.42 -9.19
CA GLN A 82 -5.91 5.90 -8.36
C GLN A 82 -5.54 5.89 -6.87
N THR A 83 -4.27 5.60 -6.57
CA THR A 83 -3.76 5.55 -5.20
C THR A 83 -3.73 6.93 -4.57
N VAL A 84 -3.15 7.92 -5.27
CA VAL A 84 -3.10 9.32 -4.83
C VAL A 84 -4.50 9.89 -4.65
N ALA A 85 -5.41 9.65 -5.60
CA ALA A 85 -6.79 10.12 -5.49
C ALA A 85 -7.54 9.53 -4.29
N ALA A 86 -7.22 8.29 -3.88
CA ALA A 86 -7.85 7.65 -2.73
C ALA A 86 -7.26 8.09 -1.38
N LEU A 87 -6.03 8.62 -1.36
CA LEU A 87 -5.34 9.18 -0.20
C LEU A 87 -5.60 10.70 -0.02
N GLU A 88 -6.75 11.17 -0.49
CA GLU A 88 -7.19 12.55 -0.34
C GLU A 88 -7.08 13.03 1.12
N GLY A 89 -6.54 14.24 1.30
CA GLY A 89 -6.32 14.85 2.61
C GLY A 89 -4.99 14.49 3.27
N LEU A 90 -4.18 13.62 2.66
CA LEU A 90 -2.78 13.42 3.02
C LEU A 90 -1.86 14.23 2.10
N ARG A 91 -0.71 14.65 2.61
CA ARG A 91 0.35 15.26 1.80
C ARG A 91 1.16 14.17 1.11
N ILE A 92 1.19 14.18 -0.22
CA ILE A 92 1.97 13.23 -1.00
C ILE A 92 3.46 13.62 -0.97
N GLU A 93 4.31 12.70 -0.52
CA GLU A 93 5.78 12.85 -0.50
C GLU A 93 6.44 12.14 -1.70
N VAL A 94 5.91 10.96 -2.07
CA VAL A 94 6.36 10.18 -3.24
C VAL A 94 5.14 9.66 -3.98
N ALA A 95 5.17 9.72 -5.31
CA ALA A 95 4.15 9.15 -6.19
C ALA A 95 4.78 8.83 -7.55
N GLU A 96 5.16 7.57 -7.75
CA GLU A 96 5.89 7.15 -8.94
C GLU A 96 5.57 5.70 -9.37
N VAL A 97 5.89 5.40 -10.63
CA VAL A 97 6.01 4.04 -11.12
C VAL A 97 7.48 3.66 -11.06
N ALA A 98 7.87 2.96 -10.00
CA ALA A 98 9.24 2.52 -9.78
C ALA A 98 9.58 1.33 -10.70
N GLN A 99 10.81 1.32 -11.20
CA GLN A 99 11.35 0.21 -11.97
C GLN A 99 12.17 -0.71 -11.07
N ARG A 100 11.97 -2.02 -11.20
CA ARG A 100 12.73 -3.03 -10.47
C ARG A 100 13.23 -4.10 -11.42
N GLU A 101 14.54 -4.31 -11.43
CA GLU A 101 15.15 -5.37 -12.24
C GLU A 101 14.75 -6.76 -11.70
N THR A 102 14.39 -7.64 -12.63
CA THR A 102 14.12 -9.05 -12.34
C THR A 102 14.75 -9.93 -13.43
N PRO A 103 14.97 -11.23 -13.17
CA PRO A 103 15.42 -12.17 -14.21
C PRO A 103 14.52 -12.23 -15.45
N ALA A 104 13.25 -11.85 -15.33
CA ALA A 104 12.27 -11.85 -16.42
C ALA A 104 12.19 -10.51 -17.17
N GLY A 105 12.92 -9.47 -16.73
CA GLY A 105 12.87 -8.12 -17.28
C GLY A 105 12.63 -7.05 -16.21
N ILE A 106 12.30 -5.84 -16.65
CA ILE A 106 11.99 -4.70 -15.77
C ILE A 106 10.52 -4.80 -15.32
N ALA A 107 10.31 -5.04 -14.02
CA ALA A 107 8.99 -4.96 -13.40
C ALA A 107 8.67 -3.52 -12.99
N LEU A 108 7.39 -3.17 -13.00
CA LEU A 108 6.88 -1.86 -12.63
C LEU A 108 6.05 -1.95 -11.36
N ASP A 109 6.37 -1.11 -10.38
CA ASP A 109 5.68 -1.05 -9.09
C ASP A 109 5.12 0.37 -8.88
N THR A 110 3.82 0.49 -8.55
CA THR A 110 3.24 1.72 -8.02
C THR A 110 3.79 1.95 -6.61
N VAL A 111 4.47 3.08 -6.40
CA VAL A 111 5.00 3.50 -5.10
C VAL A 111 4.40 4.85 -4.72
N VAL A 112 3.67 4.88 -3.60
CA VAL A 112 3.10 6.12 -3.06
C VAL A 112 3.39 6.22 -1.56
N LEU A 113 4.03 7.32 -1.15
CA LEU A 113 4.25 7.69 0.24
C LEU A 113 3.46 8.97 0.53
N ALA A 114 2.65 8.96 1.58
CA ALA A 114 1.89 10.12 2.00
C ALA A 114 1.93 10.33 3.52
N LEU A 115 1.98 11.58 3.95
CA LEU A 115 1.98 12.02 5.35
C LEU A 115 0.60 12.56 5.75
N LYS A 116 0.18 12.23 6.96
CA LYS A 116 -0.90 12.93 7.66
C LYS A 116 -0.34 14.08 8.47
N ASP A 117 -0.72 15.30 8.13
CA ASP A 117 -0.38 16.51 8.89
C ASP A 117 -1.07 16.56 10.26
#